data_AF-A0AAV6VMT4-F1
#
_entry.id   AF-A0AAV6VMT4-F1
#
_cell.length_a   1.000
_cell.length_b   1.000
_cell.length_c   1.000
_cell.angle_alpha   90.00
_cell.angle_beta   90.00
_cell.angle_gamma   90.00
#
_symmetry.space_group_name_H-M   'P 1'
#
loop_
_entity.id
_entity.type
_entity.pdbx_description
1 polymer ?
#
loop_
_entity_poly.entity_id
_entity_poly.type
_entity_poly.pdbx_seq_one_letter_code
_entity_poly.pdbx_strand_id
1 'polypeptide(L)'
;MTVVGMKAENFKNFPAGQSQLKLKSKTRPYLHDIAEVQFQRGSRNLFYKSNHSDCQLKEFDFLKKNFQPETSLSALPIRPGPRGIPQRKNDDIVQKLCPLMPQTRKIFWESFTVNDDLKDLMDD
;
A
#
# COMPACT_ATOMS: atom_id res chain seq x y z
N MET A 1 0.64 -10.38 25.68
CA MET A 1 0.50 -9.64 24.42
C MET A 1 1.40 -10.28 23.39
N THR A 2 0.84 -10.84 22.33
CA THR A 2 1.63 -11.40 21.24
C THR A 2 1.82 -10.30 20.20
N VAL A 3 3.05 -9.85 19.96
CA VAL A 3 3.33 -8.85 18.93
C VAL A 3 3.21 -9.55 17.58
N VAL A 4 2.20 -9.19 16.79
CA VAL A 4 2.00 -9.72 15.45
C VAL A 4 3.01 -9.07 14.51
N GLY A 5 3.83 -9.88 13.84
CA GLY A 5 4.78 -9.39 12.83
C GLY A 5 4.04 -8.68 11.69
N MET A 6 4.39 -7.42 11.43
CA MET A 6 3.81 -6.65 10.33
C MET A 6 4.30 -7.18 8.98
N LYS A 7 3.38 -7.61 8.12
CA LYS A 7 3.65 -7.99 6.73
C LYS A 7 3.02 -6.97 5.78
N ALA A 8 3.59 -6.80 4.59
CA ALA A 8 3.07 -5.90 3.57
C ALA A 8 1.58 -6.17 3.23
N GLU A 9 1.18 -7.44 3.28
CA GLU A 9 -0.20 -7.89 3.05
C GLU A 9 -1.21 -7.23 4.00
N ASN A 10 -0.80 -6.89 5.23
CA ASN A 10 -1.65 -6.27 6.25
C ASN A 10 -2.07 -4.83 5.86
N PHE A 11 -1.37 -4.21 4.91
CA PHE A 11 -1.56 -2.80 4.55
C PHE A 11 -2.13 -2.60 3.14
N LYS A 12 -2.29 -3.67 2.34
CA LYS A 12 -2.72 -3.54 0.93
C LYS A 12 -4.13 -2.95 0.78
N ASN A 13 -5.03 -3.30 1.69
CA ASN A 13 -6.43 -2.82 1.68
C ASN A 13 -6.65 -1.69 2.70
N PHE A 14 -5.59 -1.00 3.13
CA PHE A 14 -5.76 0.12 4.06
C PHE A 14 -6.61 1.22 3.40
N PRO A 15 -7.73 1.62 4.01
CA PRO A 15 -8.47 2.75 3.52
C PRO A 15 -7.59 3.99 3.71
N ALA A 16 -7.24 4.66 2.61
CA ALA A 16 -6.38 5.83 2.64
C ALA A 16 -6.93 6.99 3.51
N GLY A 17 -8.24 6.99 3.81
CA GLY A 17 -8.89 7.99 4.67
C GLY A 17 -8.93 9.41 4.10
N GLN A 18 -8.24 9.65 3.00
CA GLN A 18 -8.08 10.94 2.36
C GLN A 18 -9.37 11.44 1.70
N SER A 19 -9.62 12.74 1.83
CA SER A 19 -10.73 13.42 1.18
C SER A 19 -10.35 13.81 -0.24
N GLN A 20 -11.01 13.19 -1.24
CA GLN A 20 -10.77 13.50 -2.65
C GLN A 20 -11.06 14.96 -2.99
N LEU A 21 -12.05 15.58 -2.32
CA LEU A 21 -12.35 17.00 -2.47
C LEU A 21 -11.17 17.87 -1.99
N LYS A 22 -10.62 17.56 -0.81
CA LYS A 22 -9.48 18.32 -0.25
C LYS A 22 -8.20 18.09 -1.05
N LEU A 23 -8.04 16.91 -1.66
CA LEU A 23 -6.90 16.62 -2.53
C LEU A 23 -6.98 17.29 -3.91
N LYS A 24 -8.16 17.76 -4.33
CA LYS A 24 -8.34 18.58 -5.53
C LYS A 24 -8.25 20.09 -5.23
N SER A 25 -8.08 20.47 -3.96
CA SER A 25 -7.91 21.86 -3.57
C SER A 25 -6.60 22.43 -4.13
N LYS A 26 -6.63 23.71 -4.55
CA LYS A 26 -5.41 24.46 -4.90
C LYS A 26 -4.45 24.61 -3.73
N THR A 27 -4.92 24.42 -2.50
CA THR A 27 -4.11 24.50 -1.28
C THR A 27 -3.38 23.20 -0.94
N ARG A 28 -3.57 22.14 -1.74
CA ARG A 28 -2.87 20.86 -1.55
C ARG A 28 -1.37 21.05 -1.85
N PRO A 29 -0.46 20.69 -0.93
CA PRO A 29 0.95 20.63 -1.25
C PRO A 29 1.27 19.43 -2.14
N TYR A 30 2.13 19.62 -3.14
CA TYR A 30 2.76 18.51 -3.85
C TYR A 30 4.00 18.06 -3.12
N LEU A 31 4.31 16.76 -3.19
CA LEU A 31 5.45 16.19 -2.48
C LEU A 31 6.79 16.83 -2.90
N HIS A 32 6.93 17.21 -4.18
CA HIS A 32 8.13 17.88 -4.68
C HIS A 32 8.28 19.32 -4.18
N ASP A 33 7.20 19.95 -3.69
CA ASP A 33 7.20 21.31 -3.14
C ASP A 33 7.43 21.33 -1.62
N ILE A 34 7.67 20.18 -1.00
CA ILE A 34 7.86 20.05 0.45
C ILE A 34 9.34 19.82 0.75
N ALA A 35 9.93 20.73 1.53
CA ALA A 35 11.31 20.63 2.01
C ALA A 35 11.40 19.95 3.39
N GLU A 36 10.40 20.15 4.25
CA GLU A 36 10.35 19.60 5.60
C GLU A 36 8.92 19.14 5.92
N VAL A 37 8.79 17.97 6.55
CA VAL A 37 7.53 17.45 7.09
C VAL A 37 7.67 17.21 8.57
N GLN A 38 6.67 17.63 9.34
CA GLN A 38 6.55 17.33 10.77
C GLN A 38 5.23 16.59 11.04
N PHE A 39 5.33 15.50 11.79
CA PHE A 39 4.19 14.78 12.33
C PHE A 39 4.15 14.99 13.85
N GLN A 40 3.03 15.52 14.33
CA GLN A 40 2.85 15.80 15.75
C GLN A 40 1.98 14.73 16.39
N ARG A 41 2.44 14.15 17.50
CA ARG A 41 1.68 13.13 18.23
C ARG A 41 0.33 13.71 18.69
N GLY A 42 -0.75 13.01 18.36
CA GLY A 42 -2.12 13.44 18.69
C GLY A 42 -2.76 14.34 17.63
N SER A 43 -2.00 14.85 16.66
CA SER A 43 -2.54 15.54 15.49
C SER A 43 -2.78 14.55 14.35
N ARG A 44 -3.79 14.85 13.54
CA ARG A 44 -4.11 14.12 12.30
C ARG A 44 -3.79 14.92 11.04
N ASN A 45 -3.23 16.11 11.21
CA ASN A 45 -2.90 17.01 10.12
C ASN A 45 -1.44 16.85 9.71
N LEU A 46 -1.16 17.14 8.45
CA LEU A 46 0.19 17.21 7.93
C LEU A 46 0.74 18.62 8.17
N PHE A 47 1.88 18.73 8.87
CA PHE A 47 2.61 19.98 8.99
C PHE A 47 3.82 19.96 8.07
N TYR A 48 4.03 21.03 7.31
CA TYR A 48 5.10 21.06 6.32
C TYR A 48 5.65 22.47 6.06
N LYS A 49 6.86 22.54 5.49
CA LYS A 49 7.47 23.75 4.93
C LYS A 49 7.83 23.54 3.48
N SER A 50 7.76 24.61 2.69
CA SER A 50 8.19 24.59 1.30
C SER A 50 9.67 24.99 1.16
N ASN A 51 10.22 25.70 2.15
CA ASN A 51 11.62 26.08 2.23
C ASN A 51 12.14 25.91 3.67
N HIS A 52 13.42 25.55 3.83
CA HIS A 52 14.09 25.49 5.12
C HIS A 52 14.21 26.85 5.83
N SER A 53 14.12 27.96 5.08
CA SER A 53 14.11 29.32 5.65
C SER A 53 12.77 29.72 6.28
N ASP A 54 11.69 28.97 6.03
CA ASP A 54 10.38 29.28 6.60
C ASP A 54 10.39 29.06 8.12
N CYS A 55 10.01 30.10 8.88
CA CYS A 55 9.92 30.02 10.34
C CYS A 55 8.70 29.24 10.83
N GLN A 56 7.63 29.20 10.04
CA GLN A 56 6.34 28.61 10.42
C GLN A 56 5.99 27.39 9.56
N LEU A 57 5.37 26.40 10.19
CA LEU A 57 4.83 25.23 9.51
C LEU A 57 3.44 25.56 8.94
N LYS A 58 3.22 25.21 7.69
CA LYS A 58 1.90 25.18 7.08
C LYS A 58 1.18 23.91 7.52
N GLU A 59 -0.12 24.00 7.72
CA GLU A 59 -0.97 22.89 8.12
C GLU A 59 -1.87 22.46 6.96
N PHE A 60 -2.01 21.15 6.77
CA PHE A 60 -2.91 20.58 5.78
C PHE A 60 -3.72 19.43 6.38
N ASP A 61 -5.03 19.64 6.51
CA ASP A 61 -6.00 18.59 6.81
C ASP A 61 -6.40 17.89 5.50
N PHE A 62 -6.01 16.63 5.37
CA PHE A 62 -6.28 15.81 4.18
C PHE A 62 -7.30 14.70 4.44
N LEU A 63 -7.73 14.48 5.68
CA LEU A 63 -8.60 13.36 6.04
C LEU A 63 -10.08 13.69 5.80
N LYS A 64 -10.90 12.65 5.60
CA LYS A 64 -12.37 12.78 5.64
C LYS A 64 -12.81 13.08 7.08
N LYS A 65 -13.84 13.91 7.23
CA LYS A 65 -14.38 14.35 8.54
C LYS A 65 -14.70 13.20 9.50
N ASN A 66 -15.20 12.08 8.96
CA ASN A 66 -15.60 10.91 9.75
C ASN A 66 -14.58 9.76 9.67
N PHE A 67 -13.35 10.01 9.21
CA PHE A 67 -12.32 8.98 9.19
C PHE A 67 -11.75 8.80 10.59
N GLN A 68 -11.97 7.61 11.17
CA GLN A 68 -11.37 7.21 12.43
C GLN A 68 -10.34 6.10 12.16
N PRO A 69 -9.04 6.42 12.22
CA PRO A 69 -7.98 5.44 12.00
C PRO A 69 -8.12 4.25 12.95
N GLU A 70 -8.40 4.49 14.22
CA GLU A 70 -8.38 3.47 15.28
C GLU A 70 -9.42 2.37 15.02
N THR A 71 -10.62 2.75 14.62
CA THR A 71 -11.73 1.85 14.28
C THR A 71 -11.57 1.21 12.90
N SER A 72 -10.93 1.93 11.97
CA SER A 72 -10.67 1.41 10.62
C SER A 72 -9.59 0.34 10.62
N LEU A 73 -8.61 0.43 11.54
CA LEU A 73 -7.49 -0.50 11.67
C LEU A 73 -7.91 -1.89 12.18
N SER A 74 -8.84 -1.94 13.13
CA SER A 74 -9.32 -3.21 13.72
C SER A 74 -10.26 -3.99 12.82
N ALA A 75 -10.85 -3.34 11.80
CA ALA A 75 -11.88 -3.93 10.94
C ALA A 75 -11.37 -4.35 9.56
N LEU A 76 -10.05 -4.24 9.29
CA LEU A 76 -9.54 -4.55 7.95
C LEU A 76 -9.58 -6.06 7.71
N PRO A 77 -10.19 -6.50 6.59
CA PRO A 77 -10.11 -7.89 6.20
C PRO A 77 -8.64 -8.21 5.88
N ILE A 78 -8.02 -8.96 6.78
CA ILE A 78 -6.74 -9.62 6.53
C ILE A 78 -6.99 -10.58 5.37
N ARG A 79 -6.16 -10.53 4.33
CA ARG A 79 -6.27 -11.52 3.25
C ARG A 79 -6.05 -12.91 3.87
N PRO A 80 -6.90 -13.90 3.55
CA PRO A 80 -6.74 -15.25 4.08
C PRO A 80 -5.45 -15.91 3.57
N GLY A 81 -4.83 -15.37 2.51
CA GLY A 81 -3.57 -15.86 1.99
C GLY A 81 -3.05 -15.06 0.78
N PRO A 82 -1.93 -15.52 0.18
CA PRO A 82 -1.39 -14.95 -1.04
C PRO A 82 -2.43 -15.00 -2.17
N ARG A 83 -2.37 -13.99 -3.06
CA ARG A 83 -3.31 -13.87 -4.19
C ARG A 83 -3.20 -15.08 -5.13
N GLY A 84 -1.97 -15.41 -5.50
CA GLY A 84 -1.69 -16.38 -6.56
C GLY A 84 -1.97 -15.85 -7.97
N ILE A 85 -1.82 -16.76 -8.94
CA ILE A 85 -2.12 -16.58 -10.37
C ILE A 85 -2.95 -17.78 -10.89
N PRO A 86 -3.63 -17.67 -12.03
CA PRO A 86 -4.29 -18.82 -12.64
C PRO A 86 -3.31 -19.95 -12.91
N GLN A 87 -3.75 -21.20 -12.69
CA GLN A 87 -2.92 -22.41 -12.83
C GLN A 87 -2.25 -22.46 -14.19
N ARG A 88 -3.00 -22.18 -15.26
CA ARG A 88 -2.49 -22.14 -16.64
C ARG A 88 -1.26 -21.25 -16.81
N LYS A 89 -1.19 -20.11 -16.11
CA LYS A 89 -0.03 -19.21 -16.20
C LYS A 89 1.17 -19.78 -15.45
N ASN A 90 0.93 -20.37 -14.28
CA ASN A 90 2.00 -21.02 -13.54
C ASN A 90 2.59 -22.19 -14.34
N ASP A 91 1.73 -23.01 -14.95
CA ASP A 91 2.15 -24.12 -15.81
C ASP A 91 3.01 -23.63 -16.97
N ASP A 92 2.62 -22.52 -17.63
CA ASP A 92 3.38 -21.96 -18.74
C ASP A 92 4.78 -21.50 -18.30
N ILE A 93 4.89 -20.89 -17.12
CA ILE A 93 6.16 -20.47 -16.51
C ILE A 93 7.02 -21.68 -16.16
N VAL A 94 6.43 -22.69 -15.52
CA VAL A 94 7.13 -23.91 -15.09
C VAL A 94 7.60 -24.71 -16.30
N GLN A 95 6.83 -24.78 -17.38
CA GLN A 95 7.20 -25.53 -18.57
C GLN A 95 8.21 -24.80 -19.46
N LYS A 96 8.06 -23.48 -19.66
CA LYS A 96 8.89 -22.73 -20.61
C LYS A 96 10.09 -22.05 -19.97
N LEU A 97 9.92 -21.48 -18.78
CA LEU A 97 10.94 -20.65 -18.16
C LEU A 97 11.78 -21.42 -17.12
N CYS A 98 11.17 -22.26 -16.28
CA CYS A 98 11.93 -23.00 -15.27
C CYS A 98 13.06 -23.88 -15.83
N PRO A 99 12.97 -24.54 -17.00
CA PRO A 99 14.10 -25.28 -17.56
C PRO A 99 15.33 -24.41 -17.85
N LEU A 100 15.14 -23.12 -18.09
CA LEU A 100 16.19 -22.13 -18.35
C LEU A 100 16.71 -21.48 -17.07
N MET A 101 16.17 -21.83 -15.90
CA MET A 101 16.55 -21.26 -14.60
C MET A 101 17.44 -22.20 -13.79
N PRO A 102 18.34 -21.67 -12.96
CA PRO A 102 19.04 -22.46 -11.94
C PRO A 102 18.05 -23.01 -10.90
N GLN A 103 18.36 -24.17 -10.32
CA GLN A 103 17.44 -24.91 -9.43
C GLN A 103 16.91 -24.08 -8.26
N THR A 104 17.73 -23.22 -7.67
CA THR A 104 17.35 -22.32 -6.57
C THR A 104 16.21 -21.36 -6.90
N ARG A 105 16.00 -21.04 -8.19
CA ARG A 105 14.92 -20.16 -8.65
C ARG A 105 13.67 -20.91 -9.09
N LYS A 106 13.79 -22.21 -9.39
CA LYS A 106 12.66 -23.06 -9.79
C LYS A 106 11.71 -23.33 -8.62
N ILE A 107 12.29 -23.56 -7.43
CA ILE A 107 11.55 -23.89 -6.21
C ILE A 107 10.41 -22.89 -5.96
N PHE A 108 10.67 -21.60 -6.18
CA PHE A 108 9.65 -20.55 -6.02
C PHE A 108 8.41 -20.78 -6.89
N TRP A 109 8.60 -21.11 -8.17
CA TRP A 109 7.51 -21.32 -9.14
C TRP A 109 6.83 -22.67 -8.97
N GLU A 110 7.59 -23.70 -8.62
CA GLU A 110 7.09 -25.05 -8.32
C GLU A 110 6.19 -25.05 -7.06
N SER A 111 6.50 -24.20 -6.07
CA SER A 111 5.70 -24.03 -4.85
C SER A 111 4.78 -22.80 -4.88
N PHE A 112 4.55 -22.20 -6.04
CA PHE A 112 3.79 -20.95 -6.13
C PHE A 112 2.30 -21.17 -5.88
N THR A 113 1.64 -20.26 -5.17
CA THR A 113 0.20 -20.35 -4.94
C THR A 113 -0.57 -20.06 -6.22
N VAL A 114 -1.47 -20.96 -6.59
CA VAL A 114 -2.38 -20.79 -7.72
C VAL A 114 -3.80 -20.49 -7.24
N ASN A 115 -4.54 -19.73 -8.02
CA ASN A 115 -5.93 -19.37 -7.73
C ASN A 115 -6.64 -18.99 -9.04
N ASP A 116 -7.49 -19.90 -9.54
CA ASP A 116 -8.21 -19.74 -10.81
C ASP A 116 -9.41 -18.78 -10.71
N ASP A 117 -9.89 -18.46 -9.50
CA ASP A 117 -11.01 -17.53 -9.28
C ASP A 117 -10.62 -16.07 -9.51
N LEU A 118 -9.33 -15.79 -9.73
CA LEU A 118 -8.81 -14.45 -9.88
C LEU A 118 -8.59 -14.07 -11.34
N LYS A 119 -9.21 -12.96 -11.74
CA LYS A 119 -8.85 -12.27 -12.98
C LYS A 119 -7.39 -11.84 -12.95
N ASP A 120 -6.74 -11.78 -14.10
CA ASP A 120 -5.39 -11.22 -14.14
C ASP A 120 -5.41 -9.72 -13.79
N LEU A 121 -4.28 -9.19 -13.32
CA LEU A 121 -4.13 -7.76 -12.99
C LEU A 121 -3.82 -6.90 -14.20
N MET A 122 -3.35 -7.53 -15.29
CA MET A 122 -3.19 -6.88 -16.58
C MET A 122 -4.39 -7.32 -17.43
N ASP A 123 -5.35 -6.43 -17.59
CA ASP A 123 -6.32 -6.56 -18.69
C ASP A 123 -5.60 -6.09 -19.98
N ASP A 124 -5.75 -6.86 -21.07
CA ASP A 124 -5.52 -6.36 -22.43
C ASP A 124 -6.60 -5.33 -22.81
#